data_AF-A0AB36JR99-F1
#
_entry.id   AF-A0AB36JR99-F1
#
_cell.length_a   1.000
_cell.length_b   1.000
_cell.length_c   1.000
_cell.angle_alpha   90.00
_cell.angle_beta   90.00
_cell.angle_gamma   90.00
#
_symmetry.space_group_name_H-M   'P 1'
#
loop_
_entity.id
_entity.type
_entity.pdbx_description
1 polymer ?
#
loop_
_entity_poly.entity_id
_entity_poly.type
_entity_poly.pdbx_seq_one_letter_code
_entity_poly.pdbx_strand_id
1 'polypeptide(L)'
;MKKYELVSDDTVEIFGRRLYRIRALKDFGNVKKGELGGYVEKEDNLSQSGNAWVYGDARVYGDARVYGDAQVYGNAWVYGDAQVYGNAWVYGNAWVSGDARVSGDAQVYDNAWVSGDAQVYDNAWVSGDAAVKSIEDYIVFKNNWSSGRHFTYTKSNKMWVAGCFYGTGQELIEKAYKDGEKIGRCYEAYVQLVETLEELQDEHTGTNQ
;
A
#
# COMPACT_ATOMS: atom_id res chain seq x y z
N MET A 1 24.81 9.67 14.87
CA MET A 1 23.93 10.87 14.88
C MET A 1 22.51 10.40 14.59
N LYS A 2 21.53 10.79 15.41
CA LYS A 2 20.11 10.44 15.18
C LYS A 2 19.61 11.02 13.85
N LYS A 3 18.68 10.33 13.19
CA LYS A 3 18.02 10.77 11.95
C LYS A 3 16.93 11.79 12.25
N TYR A 4 16.16 11.60 13.31
CA TYR A 4 15.09 12.52 13.72
C TYR A 4 14.89 12.53 15.24
N GLU A 5 14.13 13.53 15.71
CA GLU A 5 13.63 13.65 17.08
C GLU A 5 12.09 13.65 17.13
N LEU A 6 11.54 13.33 18.29
CA LEU A 6 10.12 13.54 18.62
C LEU A 6 9.96 14.96 19.18
N VAL A 7 9.08 15.74 18.59
CA VAL A 7 8.79 17.12 19.00
C VAL A 7 7.78 17.08 20.14
N SER A 8 8.23 17.29 21.37
CA SER A 8 7.42 17.04 22.58
C SER A 8 6.23 17.99 22.76
N ASP A 9 6.26 19.15 22.11
CA ASP A 9 5.24 20.21 22.16
C ASP A 9 4.28 20.19 20.96
N ASP A 10 4.53 19.40 19.92
CA ASP A 10 3.61 19.15 18.80
C ASP A 10 3.13 17.70 18.84
N THR A 11 1.95 17.52 19.43
CA THR A 11 1.38 16.19 19.68
C THR A 11 -0.09 16.13 19.27
N VAL A 12 -0.55 14.92 18.97
CA VAL A 12 -1.96 14.60 18.74
C VAL A 12 -2.37 13.43 19.63
N GLU A 13 -3.61 13.45 20.10
CA GLU A 13 -4.20 12.34 20.85
C GLU A 13 -5.17 11.55 19.97
N ILE A 14 -4.97 10.23 19.92
CA ILE A 14 -5.70 9.32 19.05
C ILE A 14 -5.98 8.05 19.84
N PHE A 15 -7.25 7.69 20.04
CA PHE A 15 -7.65 6.50 20.78
C PHE A 15 -6.96 6.35 22.15
N GLY A 16 -6.74 7.46 22.87
CA GLY A 16 -6.04 7.48 24.16
C GLY A 16 -4.52 7.35 24.09
N ARG A 17 -3.93 7.35 22.88
CA ARG A 17 -2.48 7.36 22.65
C ARG A 17 -2.03 8.75 22.26
N ARG A 18 -0.84 9.12 22.71
CA ARG A 18 -0.18 10.37 22.32
C ARG A 18 0.85 10.09 21.25
N LEU A 19 0.74 10.76 20.12
CA LEU A 19 1.73 10.73 19.06
C LEU A 19 2.44 12.08 18.97
N TYR A 20 3.69 12.04 18.56
CA TYR A 20 4.59 13.18 18.48
C TYR A 20 4.94 13.45 17.02
N ARG A 21 4.90 14.73 16.64
CA ARG A 21 5.43 15.16 15.34
C ARG A 21 6.92 14.81 15.27
N ILE A 22 7.39 14.30 14.16
CA ILE A 22 8.83 14.03 13.96
C ILE A 22 9.51 15.23 13.30
N ARG A 23 10.78 15.47 13.65
CA ARG A 23 11.63 16.48 13.01
C ARG A 23 12.97 15.88 12.58
N ALA A 24 13.34 16.07 11.33
CA ALA A 24 14.62 15.60 10.80
C ALA A 24 15.81 16.35 11.44
N LEU A 25 16.83 15.61 11.86
CA LEU A 25 18.05 16.15 12.48
C LEU A 25 19.24 16.25 11.53
N LYS A 26 19.12 15.65 10.34
CA LYS A 26 20.10 15.65 9.25
C LYS A 26 19.39 15.49 7.90
N ASP A 27 20.11 15.74 6.82
CA ASP A 27 19.65 15.43 5.47
C ASP A 27 19.76 13.93 5.18
N PHE A 28 18.75 13.36 4.50
CA PHE A 28 18.74 11.98 3.99
C PHE A 28 17.63 11.80 2.94
N GLY A 29 17.88 11.01 1.89
CA GLY A 29 16.97 10.91 0.75
C GLY A 29 16.53 12.28 0.25
N ASN A 30 15.22 12.52 0.25
CA ASN A 30 14.61 13.81 -0.11
C ASN A 30 14.30 14.72 1.09
N VAL A 31 14.57 14.29 2.32
CA VAL A 31 14.25 15.02 3.56
C VAL A 31 15.40 15.94 3.96
N LYS A 32 15.09 17.17 4.33
CA LYS A 32 16.07 18.16 4.79
C LYS A 32 16.11 18.29 6.30
N LYS A 33 17.28 18.59 6.86
CA LYS A 33 17.43 18.89 8.28
C LYS A 33 16.47 20.01 8.70
N GLY A 34 15.74 19.76 9.79
CA GLY A 34 14.73 20.67 10.34
C GLY A 34 13.32 20.46 9.78
N GLU A 35 13.15 19.67 8.72
CA GLU A 35 11.85 19.36 8.14
C GLU A 35 10.97 18.57 9.13
N LEU A 36 9.71 18.97 9.24
CA LEU A 36 8.70 18.27 10.02
C LEU A 36 8.07 17.16 9.17
N GLY A 37 7.89 15.99 9.76
CA GLY A 37 7.19 14.86 9.16
C GLY A 37 5.78 14.67 9.70
N GLY A 38 5.31 13.43 9.68
CA GLY A 38 4.08 13.01 10.34
C GLY A 38 4.25 12.75 11.82
N TYR A 39 3.38 11.90 12.35
CA TYR A 39 3.25 11.63 13.78
C TYR A 39 3.59 10.18 14.10
N VAL A 40 4.40 9.97 15.13
CA VAL A 40 4.72 8.63 15.65
C VAL A 40 4.52 8.55 17.16
N GLU A 41 4.13 7.39 17.69
CA GLU A 41 3.93 7.20 19.14
C GLU A 41 5.26 7.09 19.89
N LYS A 42 6.22 6.33 19.33
CA LYS A 42 7.53 6.07 19.92
C LYS A 42 8.63 6.00 18.86
N GLU A 43 9.89 6.12 19.31
CA GLU A 43 11.05 6.08 18.42
C GLU A 43 11.14 4.77 17.59
N ASP A 44 10.62 3.65 18.12
CA ASP A 44 10.61 2.37 17.41
C ASP A 44 9.69 2.33 16.19
N ASN A 45 8.71 3.24 16.09
CA ASN A 45 7.75 3.24 14.98
C ASN A 45 8.39 3.64 13.63
N LEU A 46 9.50 4.36 13.65
CA LEU A 46 10.22 4.78 12.45
C LEU A 46 11.72 4.54 12.64
N SER A 47 12.33 3.76 11.76
CA SER A 47 13.75 3.43 11.91
C SER A 47 14.63 4.68 11.88
N GLN A 48 15.63 4.75 12.76
CA GLN A 48 16.70 5.77 12.71
C GLN A 48 17.70 5.53 11.57
N SER A 49 17.59 4.40 10.86
CA SER A 49 18.41 4.00 9.71
C SER A 49 17.62 4.09 8.39
N GLY A 50 18.32 4.03 7.25
CA GLY A 50 17.69 4.10 5.92
C GLY A 50 17.00 5.43 5.62
N ASN A 51 16.30 5.50 4.49
CA ASN A 51 15.60 6.72 4.05
C ASN A 51 14.11 6.73 4.37
N ALA A 52 13.62 5.72 5.09
CA ALA A 52 12.21 5.66 5.46
C ALA A 52 11.75 6.92 6.21
N TRP A 53 10.57 7.42 5.87
CA TRP A 53 10.02 8.65 6.44
C TRP A 53 8.51 8.68 6.45
N VAL A 54 7.97 9.36 7.47
CA VAL A 54 6.54 9.64 7.61
C VAL A 54 6.36 11.13 7.32
N TYR A 55 5.60 11.49 6.29
CA TYR A 55 5.35 12.88 5.88
C TYR A 55 3.95 13.34 6.25
N GLY A 56 3.74 14.67 6.23
CA GLY A 56 2.41 15.27 6.30
C GLY A 56 1.68 14.92 7.59
N ASP A 57 0.45 14.44 7.50
CA ASP A 57 -0.38 14.07 8.65
C ASP A 57 -0.49 12.56 8.83
N ALA A 58 0.39 11.79 8.19
CA ALA A 58 0.42 10.34 8.36
C ALA A 58 0.81 9.96 9.80
N ARG A 59 0.25 8.84 10.27
CA ARG A 59 0.32 8.41 11.66
C ARG A 59 0.82 6.98 11.75
N VAL A 60 1.86 6.76 12.56
CA VAL A 60 2.41 5.43 12.84
C VAL A 60 2.44 5.18 14.34
N TYR A 61 1.71 4.19 14.84
CA TYR A 61 1.57 3.98 16.29
C TYR A 61 1.34 2.51 16.65
N GLY A 62 1.27 2.18 17.94
CA GLY A 62 1.31 0.81 18.41
C GLY A 62 2.71 0.21 18.25
N ASP A 63 2.78 -1.04 17.86
CA ASP A 63 4.04 -1.76 17.59
C ASP A 63 4.46 -1.73 16.11
N ALA A 64 3.71 -0.99 15.30
CA ALA A 64 3.97 -0.82 13.87
C ALA A 64 5.33 -0.20 13.61
N ARG A 65 5.98 -0.61 12.51
CA ARG A 65 7.34 -0.17 12.15
C ARG A 65 7.45 0.21 10.69
N VAL A 66 8.06 1.37 10.45
CA VAL A 66 8.40 1.87 9.11
C VAL A 66 9.92 1.93 8.97
N TYR A 67 10.50 1.23 8.00
CA TYR A 67 11.95 1.11 7.84
C TYR A 67 12.39 0.84 6.39
N GLY A 68 13.70 0.74 6.14
CA GLY A 68 14.25 0.67 4.77
C GLY A 68 14.17 2.04 4.10
N ASP A 69 13.54 2.10 2.93
CA ASP A 69 13.29 3.31 2.12
C ASP A 69 11.79 3.62 2.00
N ALA A 70 10.95 2.97 2.83
CA ALA A 70 9.50 3.10 2.78
C ALA A 70 9.01 4.52 3.10
N GLN A 71 7.97 4.96 2.40
CA GLN A 71 7.38 6.29 2.57
C GLN A 71 5.91 6.19 2.98
N VAL A 72 5.56 6.87 4.07
CA VAL A 72 4.17 6.97 4.53
C VAL A 72 3.76 8.43 4.50
N TYR A 73 2.69 8.79 3.80
CA TYR A 73 2.30 10.21 3.63
C TYR A 73 0.79 10.40 3.44
N GLY A 74 0.35 11.65 3.26
CA GLY A 74 -1.07 12.00 3.23
C GLY A 74 -1.71 11.88 4.61
N ASN A 75 -2.88 11.24 4.67
CA ASN A 75 -3.63 10.95 5.89
C ASN A 75 -3.50 9.47 6.30
N ALA A 76 -2.47 8.75 5.83
CA ALA A 76 -2.35 7.31 6.05
C ALA A 76 -2.17 6.93 7.53
N TRP A 77 -2.69 5.76 7.90
CA TRP A 77 -2.62 5.19 9.25
C TRP A 77 -1.92 3.83 9.21
N VAL A 78 -0.83 3.69 9.97
CA VAL A 78 -0.10 2.42 10.14
C VAL A 78 -0.06 2.08 11.62
N TYR A 79 -0.68 0.97 12.03
CA TYR A 79 -0.81 0.63 13.45
C TYR A 79 -0.92 -0.87 13.72
N GLY A 80 -1.06 -1.27 14.99
CA GLY A 80 -0.97 -2.69 15.38
C GLY A 80 0.47 -3.16 15.35
N ASP A 81 0.73 -4.32 14.76
CA ASP A 81 2.06 -4.93 14.56
C ASP A 81 2.58 -4.74 13.12
N ALA A 82 1.92 -3.86 12.35
CA ALA A 82 2.14 -3.70 10.92
C ALA A 82 3.57 -3.26 10.58
N GLN A 83 4.08 -3.79 9.47
CA GLN A 83 5.44 -3.48 9.00
C GLN A 83 5.39 -2.91 7.58
N VAL A 84 5.97 -1.72 7.38
CA VAL A 84 6.11 -1.09 6.06
C VAL A 84 7.59 -0.90 5.77
N TYR A 85 8.12 -1.57 4.75
CA TYR A 85 9.55 -1.60 4.47
C TYR A 85 9.89 -1.79 2.99
N GLY A 86 11.18 -1.90 2.67
CA GLY A 86 11.64 -1.87 1.27
C GLY A 86 11.48 -0.47 0.69
N ASN A 87 10.95 -0.36 -0.53
CA ASN A 87 10.60 0.90 -1.19
C ASN A 87 9.08 1.18 -1.13
N ALA A 88 8.36 0.52 -0.23
CA ALA A 88 6.90 0.57 -0.21
C ALA A 88 6.35 1.96 0.10
N TRP A 89 5.26 2.33 -0.58
CA TRP A 89 4.57 3.61 -0.37
C TRP A 89 3.16 3.39 0.18
N VAL A 90 2.84 4.08 1.27
CA VAL A 90 1.49 4.06 1.88
C VAL A 90 0.99 5.49 1.97
N TYR A 91 -0.09 5.81 1.25
CA TYR A 91 -0.55 7.19 1.14
C TYR A 91 -2.06 7.35 0.95
N GLY A 92 -2.53 8.59 0.71
CA GLY A 92 -3.95 8.88 0.69
C GLY A 92 -4.55 8.79 2.09
N ASN A 93 -5.70 8.12 2.22
CA ASN A 93 -6.34 7.79 3.49
C ASN A 93 -6.16 6.29 3.82
N ALA A 94 -5.10 5.64 3.34
CA ALA A 94 -4.92 4.19 3.49
C ALA A 94 -4.69 3.77 4.94
N TRP A 95 -5.13 2.55 5.27
CA TRP A 95 -5.02 1.93 6.60
C TRP A 95 -4.23 0.64 6.49
N VAL A 96 -3.15 0.52 7.26
CA VAL A 96 -2.36 -0.72 7.40
C VAL A 96 -2.32 -1.11 8.87
N SER A 97 -2.80 -2.30 9.20
CA SER A 97 -3.07 -2.72 10.57
C SER A 97 -2.89 -4.22 10.82
N GLY A 98 -2.96 -4.67 12.07
CA GLY A 98 -2.73 -6.08 12.43
C GLY A 98 -1.26 -6.47 12.23
N ASP A 99 -1.00 -7.70 11.78
CA ASP A 99 0.33 -8.23 11.46
C ASP A 99 0.75 -7.95 10.00
N ALA A 100 0.04 -7.05 9.32
CA ALA A 100 0.19 -6.82 7.89
C ALA A 100 1.59 -6.34 7.51
N ARG A 101 2.10 -6.82 6.37
CA ARG A 101 3.41 -6.46 5.84
C ARG A 101 3.25 -5.85 4.45
N VAL A 102 3.74 -4.62 4.29
CA VAL A 102 3.82 -3.94 3.00
C VAL A 102 5.29 -3.76 2.64
N SER A 103 5.74 -4.34 1.52
CA SER A 103 7.16 -4.35 1.14
C SER A 103 7.44 -4.35 -0.36
N GLY A 104 8.71 -4.39 -0.76
CA GLY A 104 9.09 -4.25 -2.18
C GLY A 104 8.83 -2.85 -2.69
N ASP A 105 8.34 -2.73 -3.92
CA ASP A 105 7.88 -1.50 -4.56
C ASP A 105 6.34 -1.34 -4.48
N ALA A 106 5.71 -2.01 -3.50
CA ALA A 106 4.27 -2.01 -3.34
C ALA A 106 3.71 -0.62 -2.98
N GLN A 107 2.50 -0.33 -3.47
CA GLN A 107 1.80 0.92 -3.21
C GLN A 107 0.41 0.64 -2.63
N VAL A 108 0.09 1.24 -1.49
CA VAL A 108 -1.23 1.14 -0.83
C VAL A 108 -1.76 2.56 -0.66
N TYR A 109 -2.88 2.88 -1.33
CA TYR A 109 -3.36 4.25 -1.38
C TYR A 109 -4.88 4.40 -1.50
N ASP A 110 -5.34 5.64 -1.63
CA ASP A 110 -6.75 6.05 -1.51
C ASP A 110 -7.34 5.64 -0.15
N ASN A 111 -8.44 4.88 -0.10
CA ASN A 111 -9.03 4.43 1.15
C ASN A 111 -8.76 2.93 1.40
N ALA A 112 -7.71 2.37 0.77
CA ALA A 112 -7.40 0.95 0.88
C ALA A 112 -7.10 0.55 2.33
N TRP A 113 -7.62 -0.61 2.74
CA TRP A 113 -7.43 -1.18 4.05
C TRP A 113 -6.72 -2.54 3.98
N VAL A 114 -5.48 -2.57 4.44
CA VAL A 114 -4.66 -3.78 4.60
C VAL A 114 -4.64 -4.16 6.08
N SER A 115 -5.03 -5.40 6.41
CA SER A 115 -5.17 -5.85 7.81
C SER A 115 -4.89 -7.34 8.01
N GLY A 116 -4.90 -7.81 9.26
CA GLY A 116 -4.65 -9.23 9.58
C GLY A 116 -3.23 -9.64 9.22
N ASP A 117 -3.06 -10.84 8.68
CA ASP A 117 -1.76 -11.40 8.26
C ASP A 117 -1.40 -11.04 6.79
N ALA A 118 -2.04 -10.02 6.22
CA ALA A 118 -1.86 -9.63 4.83
C ALA A 118 -0.40 -9.36 4.48
N GLN A 119 0.05 -9.88 3.34
CA GLN A 119 1.37 -9.57 2.78
C GLN A 119 1.17 -8.94 1.41
N VAL A 120 1.44 -7.63 1.29
CA VAL A 120 1.39 -6.87 0.05
C VAL A 120 2.82 -6.53 -0.35
N TYR A 121 3.32 -7.11 -1.43
CA TYR A 121 4.75 -7.00 -1.76
C TYR A 121 5.02 -6.93 -3.28
N ASP A 122 6.31 -6.88 -3.63
CA ASP A 122 6.81 -6.71 -4.99
C ASP A 122 6.26 -5.45 -5.67
N ASN A 123 5.41 -5.60 -6.68
CA ASN A 123 4.92 -4.50 -7.50
C ASN A 123 3.39 -4.31 -7.34
N ALA A 124 2.83 -4.79 -6.24
CA ALA A 124 1.39 -4.73 -5.97
C ALA A 124 0.91 -3.30 -5.73
N TRP A 125 -0.15 -2.89 -6.42
CA TRP A 125 -0.81 -1.60 -6.23
C TRP A 125 -2.24 -1.83 -5.73
N VAL A 126 -2.51 -1.45 -4.48
CA VAL A 126 -3.82 -1.58 -3.81
C VAL A 126 -4.41 -0.19 -3.61
N SER A 127 -5.63 0.03 -4.10
CA SER A 127 -6.22 1.35 -4.33
C SER A 127 -7.74 1.35 -4.13
N GLY A 128 -8.36 2.52 -4.15
CA GLY A 128 -9.80 2.70 -3.93
C GLY A 128 -10.22 2.32 -2.52
N ASP A 129 -11.38 1.66 -2.40
CA ASP A 129 -11.91 1.16 -1.13
C ASP A 129 -11.57 -0.34 -0.92
N ALA A 130 -10.44 -0.80 -1.49
CA ALA A 130 -10.00 -2.20 -1.39
C ALA A 130 -9.77 -2.64 0.06
N ALA A 131 -10.21 -3.85 0.40
CA ALA A 131 -9.84 -4.55 1.63
C ALA A 131 -8.93 -5.75 1.30
N VAL A 132 -7.76 -5.84 1.93
CA VAL A 132 -6.79 -6.95 1.78
C VAL A 132 -6.46 -7.51 3.17
N LYS A 133 -6.73 -8.80 3.36
CA LYS A 133 -6.50 -9.53 4.62
C LYS A 133 -5.51 -10.68 4.46
N SER A 134 -5.29 -11.13 3.22
CA SER A 134 -4.36 -12.18 2.88
C SER A 134 -3.74 -11.94 1.50
N ILE A 135 -2.74 -12.75 1.17
CA ILE A 135 -2.12 -12.75 -0.16
C ILE A 135 -3.08 -13.19 -1.28
N GLU A 136 -4.18 -13.87 -0.94
CA GLU A 136 -5.16 -14.38 -1.90
C GLU A 136 -6.14 -13.29 -2.37
N ASP A 137 -6.16 -12.12 -1.71
CA ASP A 137 -7.10 -11.05 -2.00
C ASP A 137 -6.68 -10.17 -3.19
N TYR A 138 -5.48 -10.36 -3.75
CA TYR A 138 -5.01 -9.63 -4.91
C TYR A 138 -4.15 -10.50 -5.81
N ILE A 139 -4.05 -10.12 -7.09
CA ILE A 139 -3.20 -10.79 -8.07
C ILE A 139 -2.37 -9.74 -8.78
N VAL A 140 -1.05 -9.94 -8.81
CA VAL A 140 -0.12 -9.10 -9.57
C VAL A 140 0.25 -9.82 -10.85
N PHE A 141 -0.03 -9.17 -11.97
CA PHE A 141 0.38 -9.62 -13.29
C PHE A 141 1.53 -8.78 -13.81
N LYS A 142 2.29 -9.33 -14.76
CA LYS A 142 3.31 -8.61 -15.52
C LYS A 142 2.96 -8.64 -17.00
N ASN A 143 2.90 -7.46 -17.61
CA ASN A 143 2.67 -7.36 -19.04
C ASN A 143 3.91 -7.83 -19.81
N ASN A 144 3.79 -8.91 -20.59
CA ASN A 144 4.86 -9.45 -21.44
C ASN A 144 4.72 -9.11 -22.94
N TRP A 145 3.72 -8.30 -23.32
CA TRP A 145 3.42 -7.94 -24.71
C TRP A 145 3.70 -6.47 -25.07
N SER A 146 4.03 -5.64 -24.08
CA SER A 146 4.27 -4.20 -24.18
C SER A 146 5.37 -3.76 -23.19
N SER A 147 5.09 -2.79 -22.32
CA SER A 147 6.06 -2.07 -21.47
C SER A 147 6.74 -2.88 -20.36
N GLY A 148 6.38 -4.15 -20.12
CA GLY A 148 6.92 -4.90 -18.98
C GLY A 148 6.32 -4.52 -17.62
N ARG A 149 5.37 -3.57 -17.59
CA ARG A 149 4.76 -3.04 -16.35
C ARG A 149 3.91 -4.09 -15.64
N HIS A 150 3.87 -3.98 -14.32
CA HIS A 150 2.95 -4.73 -13.49
C HIS A 150 1.58 -4.07 -13.45
N PHE A 151 0.55 -4.88 -13.19
CA PHE A 151 -0.81 -4.44 -12.96
C PHE A 151 -1.47 -5.37 -11.95
N THR A 152 -2.39 -4.84 -11.15
CA THR A 152 -2.95 -5.53 -9.99
C THR A 152 -4.45 -5.63 -10.12
N TYR A 153 -5.00 -6.81 -9.85
CA TYR A 153 -6.42 -7.01 -9.56
C TYR A 153 -6.61 -7.15 -8.06
N THR A 154 -7.62 -6.50 -7.49
CA THR A 154 -7.98 -6.68 -6.07
C THR A 154 -9.40 -7.23 -5.94
N LYS A 155 -9.54 -8.38 -5.26
CA LYS A 155 -10.78 -9.16 -5.19
C LYS A 155 -11.92 -8.41 -4.48
N SER A 156 -11.60 -7.72 -3.39
CA SER A 156 -12.62 -7.10 -2.52
C SER A 156 -13.42 -5.98 -3.18
N ASN A 157 -12.82 -5.23 -4.10
CA ASN A 157 -13.50 -4.18 -4.86
C ASN A 157 -13.67 -4.51 -6.35
N LYS A 158 -13.11 -5.64 -6.81
CA LYS A 158 -13.09 -6.08 -8.22
C LYS A 158 -12.49 -5.04 -9.17
N MET A 159 -11.53 -4.26 -8.69
CA MET A 159 -10.88 -3.20 -9.46
C MET A 159 -9.49 -3.60 -9.91
N TRP A 160 -9.11 -3.03 -11.05
CA TRP A 160 -7.81 -3.19 -11.69
C TRP A 160 -7.03 -1.90 -11.62
N VAL A 161 -5.74 -2.02 -11.31
CA VAL A 161 -4.77 -0.93 -11.35
C VAL A 161 -3.70 -1.26 -12.39
N ALA A 162 -3.57 -0.44 -13.42
CA ALA A 162 -2.60 -0.64 -14.51
C ALA A 162 -1.96 0.69 -14.96
N GLY A 163 -0.82 1.06 -14.36
CA GLY A 163 -0.23 2.38 -14.56
C GLY A 163 -1.20 3.48 -14.09
N CYS A 164 -1.55 4.43 -14.95
CA CYS A 164 -2.52 5.48 -14.61
C CYS A 164 -3.99 5.03 -14.68
N PHE A 165 -4.26 3.76 -15.00
CA PHE A 165 -5.62 3.23 -15.05
C PHE A 165 -6.06 2.70 -13.68
N TYR A 166 -7.28 3.06 -13.29
CA TYR A 166 -8.05 2.46 -12.20
C TYR A 166 -9.48 2.28 -12.69
N GLY A 167 -10.02 1.06 -12.60
CA GLY A 167 -11.35 0.75 -13.12
C GLY A 167 -11.70 -0.73 -13.04
N THR A 168 -12.90 -1.07 -13.46
CA THR A 168 -13.38 -2.46 -13.61
C THR A 168 -12.64 -3.20 -14.74
N GLY A 169 -12.79 -4.53 -14.79
CA GLY A 169 -12.26 -5.34 -15.89
C GLY A 169 -12.79 -4.91 -17.26
N GLN A 170 -14.08 -4.59 -17.35
CA GLN A 170 -14.68 -4.11 -18.59
C GLN A 170 -14.12 -2.75 -19.02
N GLU A 171 -13.99 -1.78 -18.11
CA GLU A 171 -13.39 -0.47 -18.41
C GLU A 171 -11.93 -0.59 -18.84
N LEU A 172 -11.18 -1.54 -18.25
CA LEU A 172 -9.81 -1.84 -18.65
C LEU A 172 -9.75 -2.34 -20.09
N ILE A 173 -10.62 -3.30 -20.43
CA ILE A 173 -10.74 -3.86 -21.79
C ILE A 173 -11.10 -2.75 -22.78
N GLU A 174 -12.16 -1.98 -22.50
CA GLU A 174 -12.60 -0.88 -23.37
C GLU A 174 -11.51 0.16 -23.60
N LYS A 175 -10.77 0.53 -22.56
CA LYS A 175 -9.61 1.42 -22.69
C LYS A 175 -8.49 0.77 -23.51
N ALA A 176 -8.18 -0.50 -23.26
CA ALA A 176 -7.12 -1.22 -23.94
C ALA A 176 -7.37 -1.36 -25.45
N TYR A 177 -8.62 -1.60 -25.88
CA TYR A 177 -8.98 -1.64 -27.30
C TYR A 177 -8.86 -0.29 -28.00
N LYS A 178 -9.06 0.82 -27.28
CA LYS A 178 -8.78 2.17 -27.81
C LYS A 178 -7.29 2.39 -28.07
N ASP A 179 -6.42 1.76 -27.28
CA ASP A 179 -4.96 1.84 -27.43
C ASP A 179 -4.42 0.85 -28.48
N GLY A 180 -5.13 -0.25 -28.76
CA GLY A 180 -4.89 -1.11 -29.91
C GLY A 180 -5.38 -2.55 -29.76
N GLU A 181 -5.73 -3.18 -30.88
CA GLU A 181 -6.35 -4.52 -30.94
C GLU A 181 -5.59 -5.60 -30.14
N LYS A 182 -4.25 -5.67 -30.33
CA LYS A 182 -3.41 -6.62 -29.58
C LYS A 182 -3.46 -6.37 -28.06
N ILE A 183 -3.49 -5.10 -27.66
CA ILE A 183 -3.48 -4.70 -26.24
C ILE A 183 -4.82 -5.05 -25.61
N GLY A 184 -5.94 -4.76 -26.29
CA GLY A 184 -7.29 -5.14 -25.92
C GLY A 184 -7.42 -6.64 -25.66
N ARG A 185 -7.07 -7.46 -26.66
CA ARG A 185 -7.12 -8.93 -26.56
C ARG A 185 -6.26 -9.49 -25.44
N CYS A 186 -5.10 -8.90 -25.16
CA CYS A 186 -4.25 -9.34 -24.06
C CYS A 186 -4.93 -9.06 -22.71
N TYR A 187 -5.40 -7.84 -22.45
CA TYR A 187 -6.07 -7.53 -21.18
C TYR A 187 -7.38 -8.29 -21.01
N GLU A 188 -8.16 -8.49 -22.08
CA GLU A 188 -9.35 -9.34 -22.07
C GLU A 188 -9.03 -10.76 -21.57
N ALA A 189 -7.94 -11.37 -22.05
CA ALA A 189 -7.53 -12.69 -21.58
C ALA A 189 -7.17 -12.72 -20.08
N TYR A 190 -6.55 -11.67 -19.53
CA TYR A 190 -6.28 -11.59 -18.10
C TYR A 190 -7.54 -11.39 -17.27
N VAL A 191 -8.48 -10.57 -17.76
CA VAL A 191 -9.77 -10.37 -17.08
C VAL A 191 -10.56 -11.68 -17.04
N GLN A 192 -10.67 -12.38 -18.18
CA GLN A 192 -11.33 -13.70 -18.25
C GLN A 192 -10.66 -14.74 -17.35
N LEU A 193 -9.33 -14.73 -17.27
CA LEU A 193 -8.60 -15.60 -16.35
C LEU A 193 -9.01 -15.33 -14.90
N VAL A 194 -9.05 -14.06 -14.48
CA VAL A 194 -9.44 -13.70 -13.11
C VAL A 194 -10.89 -14.08 -12.83
N GLU A 195 -11.80 -13.81 -13.75
CA GLU A 195 -13.21 -14.22 -13.63
C GLU A 195 -13.34 -15.74 -13.43
N THR A 196 -12.61 -16.52 -14.24
CA THR A 196 -12.56 -17.98 -14.12
C THR A 196 -12.00 -18.42 -12.75
N LEU A 197 -10.95 -17.75 -12.26
CA LEU A 197 -10.36 -18.08 -10.96
C LEU A 197 -11.31 -17.77 -9.79
N GLU A 198 -12.10 -16.69 -9.88
CA GLU A 198 -13.12 -16.39 -8.87
C GLU A 198 -14.22 -17.46 -8.85
N GLU A 199 -14.72 -17.85 -10.02
CA GLU A 199 -15.74 -18.90 -10.15
C GLU A 199 -15.28 -20.24 -9.52
N LEU A 200 -14.04 -20.65 -9.79
CA LEU A 200 -13.47 -21.88 -9.22
C LEU A 200 -13.31 -21.85 -7.70
N GLN A 201 -13.05 -20.68 -7.11
CA GLN A 201 -12.95 -20.52 -5.65
C GLN A 201 -14.33 -20.59 -4.99
N ASP A 202 -15.34 -20.01 -5.63
CA ASP A 202 -16.72 -20.04 -5.12
C ASP A 202 -17.27 -21.47 -5.12
N GLU A 203 -16.97 -22.29 -6.13
CA GLU A 203 -17.32 -23.73 -6.17
C GLU A 203 -16.72 -24.53 -5.00
N HIS A 204 -15.49 -24.21 -4.61
CA HIS A 204 -14.79 -24.89 -3.52
C HIS A 204 -15.32 -24.50 -2.13
N THR A 205 -15.86 -23.30 -1.98
CA THR A 205 -16.49 -22.86 -0.72
C THR A 205 -17.94 -23.35 -0.58
N GLY A 206 -18.62 -23.62 -1.69
CA GLY A 206 -19.99 -24.17 -1.72
C GLY A 206 -20.11 -25.67 -1.44
N THR A 207 -19.01 -26.41 -1.34
CA THR A 207 -18.99 -27.88 -1.16
C THR A 207 -18.84 -28.35 0.30
N ASN A 208 -18.80 -27.41 1.27
CA ASN A 208 -18.77 -27.71 2.71
C ASN A 208 -20.09 -27.30 3.42
N GLN A 209 -21.24 -27.81 2.95
CA GLN A 209 -22.50 -27.83 3.72
C GLN A 209 -22.96 -29.25 3.99
#